data_AF-L9Y450-F1
#
_entry.id   AF-L9Y450-F1
#
_cell.length_a   1.000
_cell.length_b   1.000
_cell.length_c   1.000
_cell.angle_alpha   90.00
_cell.angle_beta   90.00
_cell.angle_gamma   90.00
#
_symmetry.space_group_name_H-M   'P 1'
#
loop_
_entity.id
_entity.type
_entity.pdbx_description
1 polymer ?
#
loop_
_entity_poly.entity_id
_entity_poly.type
_entity_poly.pdbx_seq_one_letter_code
_entity_poly.pdbx_strand_id
1 'polypeptide(L)'
;MTRLSRRQFLTGATATAATIAVPGLASAATPPDWSPDHITSVGDDLAELRKYEPYLDIAWTDQRQLIGIYGWYADSEEHDTRAYYYWCKYSKQDSLSDSIPVFGPLLAADSHFQDHEPALVLADRDTGEVQTVLYSGYHHFAVELSGDEITLVQDETDQPTHPSLEVASPHHHYRHQRDETRGVPAHTISGAEFGSFLDKQSQWEQNGVFKSSNNTAIFDPYSVSELGTWWDKSTIDYQFARIRLLLNWRDQGHDELVGE
;
A
#
# COMPACT_ATOMS: atom_id res chain seq x y z
N MET A 1 -16.72 20.61 52.06
CA MET A 1 -16.14 19.96 50.87
C MET A 1 -17.11 20.14 49.71
N THR A 2 -16.87 21.14 48.87
CA THR A 2 -17.78 21.56 47.81
C THR A 2 -17.12 21.19 46.48
N ARG A 3 -17.71 20.24 45.73
CA ARG A 3 -17.21 19.83 44.42
C ARG A 3 -17.47 20.95 43.40
N LEU A 4 -16.40 21.50 42.83
CA LEU A 4 -16.48 22.42 41.70
C LEU A 4 -16.92 21.64 40.45
N SER A 5 -17.94 22.15 39.74
CA SER A 5 -18.44 21.53 38.51
C SER A 5 -17.66 22.03 37.28
N ARG A 6 -17.47 21.14 36.29
CA ARG A 6 -16.72 21.35 35.04
C ARG A 6 -17.07 22.64 34.26
N ARG A 7 -18.20 23.29 34.53
CA ARG A 7 -18.62 24.54 33.85
C ARG A 7 -17.98 25.82 34.38
N GLN A 8 -17.27 25.79 35.51
CA GLN A 8 -16.54 26.97 36.01
C GLN A 8 -15.08 27.07 35.51
N PHE A 9 -14.61 26.11 34.71
CA PHE A 9 -13.25 26.14 34.16
C PHE A 9 -13.14 26.89 32.82
N LEU A 10 -14.26 27.33 32.22
CA LEU A 10 -14.28 27.90 30.86
C LEU A 10 -14.49 29.42 30.78
N THR A 11 -14.45 30.15 31.88
CA THR A 11 -14.66 31.63 31.90
C THR A 11 -13.47 32.42 32.41
N GLY A 12 -12.24 32.01 32.06
CA GLY A 12 -11.07 32.78 32.46
C GLY A 12 -9.77 32.34 31.82
N ALA A 13 -9.63 32.52 30.51
CA ALA A 13 -8.32 32.53 29.87
C ALA A 13 -8.37 33.40 28.61
N THR A 14 -8.23 34.71 28.77
CA THR A 14 -7.57 35.55 27.76
C THR A 14 -6.14 35.04 27.62
N ALA A 15 -5.93 34.10 26.70
CA ALA A 15 -4.62 33.59 26.36
C ALA A 15 -4.20 34.19 25.02
N THR A 16 -3.17 35.03 25.10
CA THR A 16 -2.31 35.46 24.01
C THR A 16 -2.04 34.29 23.06
N ALA A 17 -2.39 34.44 21.78
CA ALA A 17 -2.05 33.47 20.75
C ALA A 17 -0.53 33.44 20.58
N ALA A 18 0.15 32.64 21.41
CA ALA A 18 1.46 32.14 21.08
C ALA A 18 1.24 31.11 19.98
N THR A 19 1.55 31.48 18.75
CA THR A 19 1.67 30.56 17.61
C THR A 19 2.74 29.54 18.00
N ILE A 20 2.32 28.40 18.55
CA ILE A 20 3.18 27.23 18.65
C ILE A 20 3.34 26.78 17.20
N ALA A 21 4.47 27.14 16.59
CA ALA A 21 4.88 26.56 15.33
C ALA A 21 5.09 25.07 15.60
N VAL A 22 4.12 24.24 15.21
CA VAL A 22 4.32 22.79 15.11
C VAL A 22 5.30 22.59 13.97
N PRO A 23 6.54 22.12 14.24
CA PRO A 23 7.45 21.77 13.17
C PRO A 23 6.89 20.52 12.48
N GLY A 24 6.57 20.60 11.19
CA GLY A 24 6.29 19.40 10.38
C GLY A 24 4.94 19.33 9.67
N LEU A 25 4.24 20.44 9.42
CA LEU A 25 3.25 20.43 8.33
C LEU A 25 4.04 20.37 7.01
N ALA A 26 4.31 19.15 6.55
CA ALA A 26 4.67 18.90 5.16
C ALA A 26 3.65 19.67 4.30
N SER A 27 4.13 20.41 3.30
CA SER A 27 3.27 21.24 2.47
C SER A 27 2.41 20.33 1.59
N ALA A 28 1.24 19.96 2.12
CA ALA A 28 0.10 19.49 1.37
C ALA A 28 -0.04 20.28 0.06
N ALA A 29 0.12 19.60 -1.08
CA ALA A 29 -0.05 20.22 -2.38
C ALA A 29 -1.53 20.19 -2.77
N THR A 30 -1.91 21.10 -3.67
CA THR A 30 -3.20 21.02 -4.36
C THR A 30 -3.32 19.65 -5.02
N PRO A 31 -4.43 18.91 -4.81
CA PRO A 31 -4.66 17.64 -5.48
C PRO A 31 -4.53 17.80 -7.01
N PRO A 32 -3.84 16.88 -7.70
CA PRO A 32 -3.66 16.93 -9.15
C PRO A 32 -5.00 16.66 -9.87
N ASP A 33 -5.11 17.09 -11.11
CA ASP A 33 -6.35 16.98 -11.91
C ASP A 33 -6.87 15.54 -12.10
N TRP A 34 -6.03 14.52 -11.91
CA TRP A 34 -6.42 13.11 -11.97
C TRP A 34 -7.02 12.58 -10.67
N SER A 35 -6.83 13.29 -9.55
CA SER A 35 -7.31 12.84 -8.24
C SER A 35 -8.83 12.98 -8.13
N PRO A 36 -9.52 12.08 -7.41
CA PRO A 36 -10.94 12.20 -7.15
C PRO A 36 -11.30 13.49 -6.38
N ASP A 37 -12.49 14.02 -6.62
CA ASP A 37 -12.96 15.28 -6.02
C ASP A 37 -12.98 15.30 -4.48
N HIS A 38 -13.13 14.15 -3.83
CA HIS A 38 -13.14 14.04 -2.36
C HIS A 38 -11.75 14.09 -1.74
N ILE A 39 -10.68 13.93 -2.54
CA ILE A 39 -9.31 14.09 -2.07
C ILE A 39 -9.03 15.58 -1.92
N THR A 40 -8.77 16.01 -0.69
CA THR A 40 -8.56 17.42 -0.37
C THR A 40 -7.09 17.79 -0.29
N SER A 41 -6.21 16.82 -0.10
CA SER A 41 -4.77 17.03 -0.09
C SER A 41 -4.01 15.78 -0.53
N VAL A 42 -2.87 16.01 -1.19
CA VAL A 42 -1.88 14.98 -1.48
C VAL A 42 -0.48 15.42 -1.08
N GLY A 43 0.42 14.48 -0.87
CA GLY A 43 1.85 14.76 -0.72
C GLY A 43 2.74 13.53 -0.86
N ASP A 44 4.05 13.76 -0.90
CA ASP A 44 5.07 12.75 -1.19
C ASP A 44 6.35 12.97 -0.37
N ASP A 45 6.22 13.64 0.80
CA ASP A 45 7.34 13.82 1.72
C ASP A 45 7.91 12.47 2.14
N LEU A 46 9.17 12.20 1.76
CA LEU A 46 9.77 10.89 1.94
C LEU A 46 9.99 10.53 3.42
N ALA A 47 10.18 11.52 4.30
CA ALA A 47 10.35 11.26 5.73
C ALA A 47 9.02 10.86 6.37
N GLU A 48 7.92 11.45 5.92
CA GLU A 48 6.57 11.05 6.29
C GLU A 48 6.22 9.65 5.73
N LEU A 49 6.53 9.40 4.46
CA LEU A 49 6.28 8.11 3.81
C LEU A 49 7.06 6.95 4.45
N ARG A 50 8.27 7.19 4.97
CA ARG A 50 9.02 6.10 5.63
C ARG A 50 8.27 5.55 6.84
N LYS A 51 7.58 6.40 7.61
CA LYS A 51 6.86 5.99 8.82
C LYS A 51 5.81 4.90 8.60
N TYR A 52 5.27 4.76 7.38
CA TYR A 52 4.20 3.83 7.06
C TYR A 52 4.54 2.87 5.92
N GLU A 53 5.80 2.85 5.48
CA GLU A 53 6.21 1.97 4.39
C GLU A 53 6.16 0.49 4.79
N PRO A 54 5.95 -0.43 3.84
CA PRO A 54 5.96 -1.85 4.15
C PRO A 54 7.35 -2.34 4.53
N TYR A 55 7.37 -3.27 5.48
CA TYR A 55 8.50 -4.13 5.77
C TYR A 55 8.40 -5.38 4.90
N LEU A 56 9.42 -5.59 4.07
CA LEU A 56 9.42 -6.66 3.07
C LEU A 56 10.29 -7.82 3.53
N ASP A 57 9.68 -8.97 3.77
CA ASP A 57 10.35 -10.26 3.80
C ASP A 57 10.55 -10.74 2.36
N ILE A 58 11.71 -10.39 1.81
CA ILE A 58 12.02 -10.50 0.39
C ILE A 58 13.31 -11.27 0.17
N ALA A 59 13.27 -12.29 -0.69
CA ALA A 59 14.44 -13.07 -1.05
C ALA A 59 15.49 -12.20 -1.79
N TRP A 60 16.77 -12.49 -1.57
CA TRP A 60 17.88 -11.76 -2.20
C TRP A 60 17.78 -11.68 -3.73
N THR A 61 17.26 -12.72 -4.37
CA THR A 61 17.04 -12.75 -5.82
C THR A 61 16.04 -11.69 -6.27
N ASP A 62 15.00 -11.45 -5.50
CA ASP A 62 13.95 -10.47 -5.82
C ASP A 62 14.34 -9.06 -5.39
N GLN A 63 15.13 -8.92 -4.31
CA GLN A 63 15.76 -7.63 -3.96
C GLN A 63 16.57 -7.05 -5.12
N ARG A 64 17.29 -7.90 -5.87
CA ARG A 64 18.05 -7.49 -7.05
C ARG A 64 17.18 -7.09 -8.23
N GLN A 65 15.92 -7.48 -8.23
CA GLN A 65 14.95 -7.13 -9.26
C GLN A 65 14.19 -5.86 -8.90
N LEU A 66 14.11 -5.48 -7.63
CA LEU A 66 13.44 -4.27 -7.17
C LEU A 66 14.14 -3.02 -7.71
N ILE A 67 13.42 -2.24 -8.52
CA ILE A 67 13.85 -0.97 -9.10
C ILE A 67 13.62 0.16 -8.11
N GLY A 68 12.49 0.15 -7.41
CA GLY A 68 12.15 1.20 -6.47
C GLY A 68 10.80 1.01 -5.79
N ILE A 69 10.58 1.77 -4.73
CA ILE A 69 9.30 1.95 -4.06
C ILE A 69 8.90 3.41 -4.22
N TYR A 70 7.69 3.63 -4.73
CA TYR A 70 7.19 4.96 -5.03
C TYR A 70 5.93 5.22 -4.22
N GLY A 71 6.02 6.18 -3.31
CA GLY A 71 4.96 6.49 -2.35
C GLY A 71 4.30 7.83 -2.60
N TRP A 72 3.07 7.97 -2.13
CA TRP A 72 2.37 9.24 -1.90
C TRP A 72 1.34 9.04 -0.79
N TYR A 73 0.85 10.13 -0.21
CA TYR A 73 -0.25 10.10 0.73
C TYR A 73 -1.38 11.03 0.30
N ALA A 74 -2.59 10.74 0.75
CA ALA A 74 -3.80 11.49 0.44
C ALA A 74 -4.71 11.65 1.66
N ASP A 75 -5.27 12.85 1.83
CA ASP A 75 -6.33 13.15 2.80
C ASP A 75 -7.67 13.35 2.08
N SER A 76 -8.74 13.01 2.78
CA SER A 76 -10.13 13.22 2.35
C SER A 76 -10.94 13.79 3.51
N GLU A 77 -11.81 14.75 3.26
CA GLU A 77 -12.78 15.21 4.28
C GLU A 77 -13.89 14.18 4.55
N GLU A 78 -14.05 13.18 3.68
CA GLU A 78 -15.04 12.11 3.81
C GLU A 78 -14.53 10.90 4.62
N HIS A 79 -13.22 10.84 4.92
CA HIS A 79 -12.59 9.74 5.65
C HIS A 79 -11.77 10.25 6.84
N ASP A 80 -11.82 9.52 7.94
CA ASP A 80 -11.08 9.83 9.18
C ASP A 80 -9.61 9.37 9.13
N THR A 81 -9.23 8.67 8.07
CA THR A 81 -7.86 8.21 7.85
C THR A 81 -7.10 9.09 6.86
N ARG A 82 -5.78 8.98 6.90
CA ARG A 82 -4.88 9.32 5.81
C ARG A 82 -4.44 8.04 5.12
N ALA A 83 -4.48 8.05 3.79
CA ALA A 83 -4.00 6.96 2.97
C ALA A 83 -2.51 7.16 2.65
N TYR A 84 -1.68 6.14 2.88
CA TYR A 84 -0.29 6.06 2.46
C TYR A 84 -0.15 4.95 1.43
N TYR A 85 0.11 5.31 0.18
CA TYR A 85 0.00 4.43 -0.96
C TYR A 85 1.36 4.26 -1.65
N TYR A 86 1.85 3.02 -1.66
CA TYR A 86 3.15 2.61 -2.16
C TYR A 86 3.01 1.70 -3.38
N TRP A 87 3.97 1.83 -4.31
CA TRP A 87 4.13 0.98 -5.47
C TRP A 87 5.55 0.43 -5.52
N CYS A 88 5.72 -0.87 -5.31
CA CYS A 88 7.01 -1.52 -5.52
C CYS A 88 7.15 -1.89 -6.99
N LYS A 89 8.20 -1.38 -7.63
CA LYS A 89 8.50 -1.63 -9.03
C LYS A 89 9.59 -2.67 -9.16
N TYR A 90 9.33 -3.75 -9.89
CA TYR A 90 10.31 -4.80 -10.18
C TYR A 90 10.73 -4.78 -11.65
N SER A 91 11.96 -5.19 -11.95
CA SER A 91 12.51 -5.18 -13.31
C SER A 91 11.93 -6.27 -14.20
N LYS A 92 11.51 -7.40 -13.61
CA LYS A 92 10.94 -8.53 -14.32
C LYS A 92 10.05 -9.33 -13.36
N GLN A 93 8.92 -9.82 -13.87
CA GLN A 93 8.16 -10.92 -13.26
C GLN A 93 8.36 -12.18 -14.12
N ASP A 94 8.76 -13.30 -13.51
CA ASP A 94 8.78 -14.58 -14.21
C ASP A 94 7.36 -15.17 -14.19
N SER A 95 6.87 -15.64 -15.34
CA SER A 95 5.51 -16.18 -15.42
C SER A 95 5.43 -17.61 -14.91
N LEU A 96 4.29 -17.98 -14.33
CA LEU A 96 3.95 -19.36 -13.97
C LEU A 96 4.03 -20.30 -15.17
N SER A 97 3.85 -19.78 -16.39
CA SER A 97 4.00 -20.51 -17.64
C SER A 97 5.39 -21.06 -17.90
N ASP A 98 6.44 -20.48 -17.29
CA ASP A 98 7.81 -20.98 -17.42
C ASP A 98 7.98 -22.36 -16.71
N SER A 99 7.04 -22.71 -15.83
CA SER A 99 7.01 -23.99 -15.12
C SER A 99 6.09 -25.06 -15.74
N ILE A 100 5.25 -24.72 -16.74
CA ILE A 100 4.29 -25.65 -17.37
C ILE A 100 4.56 -25.80 -18.89
N PRO A 101 5.27 -26.86 -19.33
CA PRO A 101 5.85 -26.94 -20.68
C PRO A 101 4.87 -26.99 -21.87
N VAL A 102 3.60 -27.35 -21.65
CA VAL A 102 2.66 -27.69 -22.75
C VAL A 102 1.63 -26.59 -23.03
N PHE A 103 1.28 -25.78 -22.02
CA PHE A 103 0.33 -24.67 -22.16
C PHE A 103 0.98 -23.29 -22.01
N GLY A 104 2.30 -23.26 -21.78
CA GLY A 104 3.06 -22.06 -21.46
C GLY A 104 2.78 -20.85 -22.38
N PRO A 105 2.79 -20.98 -23.72
CA PRO A 105 2.55 -19.84 -24.61
C PRO A 105 1.11 -19.33 -24.63
N LEU A 106 0.12 -20.14 -24.22
CA LEU A 106 -1.29 -19.77 -24.14
C LEU A 106 -1.66 -19.15 -22.78
N LEU A 107 -0.80 -19.37 -21.77
CA LEU A 107 -0.93 -18.88 -20.39
C LEU A 107 0.16 -17.85 -20.02
N ALA A 108 1.05 -17.50 -20.96
CA ALA A 108 2.15 -16.53 -20.81
C ALA A 108 1.68 -15.07 -20.67
N ALA A 109 0.40 -14.85 -20.34
CA ALA A 109 -0.18 -13.53 -20.17
C ALA A 109 0.37 -12.78 -18.93
N ASP A 110 1.06 -13.49 -18.04
CA ASP A 110 1.52 -13.03 -16.73
C ASP A 110 3.05 -12.83 -16.64
N SER A 111 3.75 -12.79 -17.79
CA SER A 111 5.12 -12.25 -17.86
C SER A 111 5.03 -10.83 -18.35
N HIS A 112 5.22 -9.86 -17.44
CA HIS A 112 5.32 -8.47 -17.82
C HIS A 112 6.64 -7.86 -17.34
N PHE A 113 7.11 -6.94 -18.17
CA PHE A 113 8.30 -6.14 -17.92
C PHE A 113 7.87 -4.94 -17.12
N GLN A 114 8.53 -4.67 -15.99
CA GLN A 114 8.18 -3.59 -15.05
C GLN A 114 6.86 -3.83 -14.31
N ASP A 115 6.84 -4.85 -13.48
CA ASP A 115 5.74 -5.10 -12.54
C ASP A 115 5.68 -3.99 -11.47
N HIS A 116 4.46 -3.64 -11.06
CA HIS A 116 4.17 -2.61 -10.06
C HIS A 116 3.18 -3.17 -9.04
N GLU A 117 3.68 -3.52 -7.87
CA GLU A 117 2.91 -4.16 -6.81
C GLU A 117 2.48 -3.12 -5.76
N PRO A 118 1.17 -2.87 -5.61
CA PRO A 118 0.66 -1.87 -4.68
C PRO A 118 0.55 -2.38 -3.24
N ALA A 119 0.84 -1.50 -2.29
CA ALA A 119 0.49 -1.62 -0.89
C ALA A 119 -0.07 -0.28 -0.37
N LEU A 120 -1.09 -0.33 0.46
CA LEU A 120 -1.81 0.83 0.99
C LEU A 120 -1.99 0.67 2.49
N VAL A 121 -1.65 1.73 3.23
CA VAL A 121 -1.87 1.83 4.68
C VAL A 121 -2.87 2.95 4.93
N LEU A 122 -3.96 2.64 5.62
CA LEU A 122 -4.91 3.64 6.12
C LEU A 122 -4.63 3.85 7.61
N ALA A 123 -4.10 5.02 7.96
CA ALA A 123 -3.81 5.39 9.33
C ALA A 123 -4.76 6.49 9.80
N ASP A 124 -5.16 6.45 11.06
CA ASP A 124 -5.94 7.50 11.71
C ASP A 124 -5.23 8.86 11.57
N ARG A 125 -5.95 9.89 11.09
CA ARG A 125 -5.34 11.17 10.76
C ARG A 125 -4.77 11.91 11.99
N ASP A 126 -5.38 11.72 13.16
CA ASP A 126 -5.05 12.47 14.36
C ASP A 126 -3.98 11.76 15.21
N THR A 127 -4.01 10.44 15.24
CA THR A 127 -3.15 9.60 16.10
C THR A 127 -2.03 8.90 15.33
N GLY A 128 -2.16 8.71 14.02
CA GLY A 128 -1.25 7.92 13.21
C GLY A 128 -1.34 6.41 13.45
N GLU A 129 -2.36 5.94 14.18
CA GLU A 129 -2.60 4.51 14.39
C GLU A 129 -3.02 3.86 13.07
N VAL A 130 -2.36 2.77 12.67
CA VAL A 130 -2.73 2.03 11.45
C VAL A 130 -4.02 1.24 11.69
N GLN A 131 -5.06 1.55 10.92
CA GLN A 131 -6.38 0.92 11.03
C GLN A 131 -6.59 -0.19 10.01
N THR A 132 -6.01 -0.04 8.81
CA THR A 132 -6.20 -0.98 7.70
C THR A 132 -4.95 -1.02 6.83
N VAL A 133 -4.63 -2.22 6.35
CA VAL A 133 -3.58 -2.45 5.36
C VAL A 133 -4.18 -3.20 4.19
N LEU A 134 -4.00 -2.70 2.98
CA LEU A 134 -4.35 -3.39 1.75
C LEU A 134 -3.08 -3.68 0.95
N TYR A 135 -2.94 -4.90 0.45
CA TYR A 135 -1.80 -5.28 -0.39
C TYR A 135 -2.23 -6.14 -1.58
N SER A 136 -1.45 -6.11 -2.67
CA SER A 136 -1.66 -6.97 -3.84
C SER A 136 -1.42 -8.43 -3.49
N GLY A 137 -2.50 -9.16 -3.22
CA GLY A 137 -2.48 -10.60 -3.02
C GLY A 137 -2.83 -11.35 -4.30
N TYR A 138 -2.14 -12.46 -4.56
CA TYR A 138 -2.29 -13.26 -5.78
C TYR A 138 -2.23 -12.39 -7.06
N HIS A 139 -1.36 -11.38 -7.05
CA HIS A 139 -1.11 -10.39 -8.11
C HIS A 139 -2.28 -9.43 -8.39
N HIS A 140 -3.52 -9.87 -8.18
CA HIS A 140 -4.71 -9.16 -8.66
C HIS A 140 -5.57 -8.54 -7.57
N PHE A 141 -5.61 -9.13 -6.38
CA PHE A 141 -6.65 -8.86 -5.40
C PHE A 141 -6.16 -7.89 -4.34
N ALA A 142 -7.05 -7.00 -3.92
CA ALA A 142 -6.88 -6.22 -2.71
C ALA A 142 -7.19 -7.11 -1.51
N VAL A 143 -6.14 -7.65 -0.90
CA VAL A 143 -6.27 -8.35 0.37
C VAL A 143 -6.19 -7.32 1.46
N GLU A 144 -7.20 -7.30 2.30
CA GLU A 144 -7.35 -6.38 3.42
C GLU A 144 -6.99 -7.06 4.73
N LEU A 145 -6.23 -6.38 5.57
CA LEU A 145 -5.99 -6.71 6.97
C LEU A 145 -6.51 -5.56 7.82
N SER A 146 -7.25 -5.87 8.89
CA SER A 146 -7.81 -4.87 9.80
C SER A 146 -7.66 -5.27 11.26
N GLY A 147 -7.56 -4.28 12.15
CA GLY A 147 -7.47 -4.51 13.60
C GLY A 147 -6.36 -5.50 13.99
N ASP A 148 -6.71 -6.50 14.80
CA ASP A 148 -5.77 -7.49 15.35
C ASP A 148 -5.19 -8.45 14.29
N GLU A 149 -5.70 -8.43 13.05
CA GLU A 149 -5.14 -9.22 11.95
C GLU A 149 -3.86 -8.61 11.39
N ILE A 150 -3.63 -7.31 11.61
CA ILE A 150 -2.48 -6.60 11.06
C ILE A 150 -1.23 -6.96 11.87
N THR A 151 -0.17 -7.38 11.17
CA THR A 151 1.16 -7.48 11.77
C THR A 151 1.95 -6.23 11.41
N LEU A 152 2.26 -5.43 12.42
CA LEU A 152 2.97 -4.17 12.28
C LEU A 152 4.35 -4.27 12.93
N VAL A 153 5.38 -3.82 12.23
CA VAL A 153 6.72 -3.66 12.76
C VAL A 153 6.85 -2.26 13.35
N GLN A 154 7.47 -2.17 14.52
CA GLN A 154 7.86 -0.90 15.11
C GLN A 154 9.26 -0.51 14.64
N ASP A 155 9.34 0.55 13.86
CA ASP A 155 10.58 1.20 13.44
C ASP A 155 10.34 2.69 13.20
N GLU A 156 11.42 3.49 13.22
CA GLU A 156 11.50 4.95 13.06
C GLU A 156 10.61 5.82 13.97
N THR A 157 9.55 5.26 14.57
CA THR A 157 8.52 5.92 15.35
C THR A 157 8.30 5.20 16.70
N ASP A 158 7.59 5.87 17.61
CA ASP A 158 7.30 5.35 18.95
C ASP A 158 6.18 4.30 18.97
N GLN A 159 5.53 4.02 17.82
CA GLN A 159 4.43 3.06 17.70
C GLN A 159 4.61 2.15 16.47
N PRO A 160 4.05 0.93 16.45
CA PRO A 160 4.14 0.06 15.29
C PRO A 160 3.26 0.58 14.15
N THR A 161 3.86 0.83 12.99
CA THR A 161 3.20 1.48 11.82
C THR A 161 3.50 0.80 10.49
N HIS A 162 4.49 -0.09 10.44
CA HIS A 162 4.96 -0.68 9.19
C HIS A 162 4.32 -2.04 8.95
N PRO A 163 3.52 -2.25 7.89
CA PRO A 163 2.97 -3.57 7.61
C PRO A 163 4.06 -4.57 7.26
N SER A 164 4.04 -5.74 7.90
CA SER A 164 4.93 -6.86 7.58
C SER A 164 4.36 -7.70 6.43
N LEU A 165 5.05 -7.70 5.29
CA LEU A 165 4.61 -8.37 4.06
C LEU A 165 5.72 -9.30 3.52
N GLU A 166 5.37 -10.52 3.14
CA GLU A 166 6.24 -11.45 2.42
C GLU A 166 6.05 -11.25 0.91
N VAL A 167 7.16 -11.10 0.19
CA VAL A 167 7.17 -11.03 -1.28
C VAL A 167 7.12 -12.46 -1.85
N ALA A 168 6.04 -12.80 -2.55
CA ALA A 168 5.83 -14.12 -3.11
C ALA A 168 6.61 -14.32 -4.42
N SER A 169 7.76 -14.96 -4.34
CA SER A 169 8.54 -15.31 -5.54
C SER A 169 7.80 -16.33 -6.42
N PRO A 170 7.93 -16.24 -7.75
CA PRO A 170 8.63 -15.22 -8.53
C PRO A 170 7.72 -14.06 -8.99
N HIS A 171 6.51 -13.97 -8.44
CA HIS A 171 5.43 -13.11 -8.92
C HIS A 171 5.33 -11.76 -8.21
N HIS A 172 6.15 -11.55 -7.18
CA HIS A 172 6.34 -10.31 -6.43
C HIS A 172 5.12 -9.70 -5.71
N HIS A 173 3.91 -10.22 -5.92
CA HIS A 173 2.75 -9.97 -5.07
C HIS A 173 3.03 -10.32 -3.61
N TYR A 174 2.21 -9.81 -2.70
CA TYR A 174 2.43 -9.95 -1.27
C TYR A 174 1.59 -11.06 -0.63
N ARG A 175 2.12 -11.55 0.49
CA ARG A 175 1.43 -12.35 1.48
C ARG A 175 1.57 -11.66 2.84
N HIS A 176 0.59 -11.85 3.71
CA HIS A 176 0.70 -11.40 5.09
C HIS A 176 1.84 -12.15 5.80
N GLN A 177 2.83 -11.40 6.29
CA GLN A 177 3.88 -11.94 7.15
C GLN A 177 3.48 -11.75 8.61
N ARG A 178 3.21 -12.85 9.30
CA ARG A 178 2.75 -12.85 10.72
C ARG A 178 3.89 -12.69 11.73
N ASP A 179 5.13 -12.68 11.27
CA ASP A 179 6.31 -12.46 12.08
C ASP A 179 6.82 -11.02 11.89
N GLU A 180 6.65 -10.18 12.92
CA GLU A 180 7.09 -8.78 12.95
C GLU A 180 8.62 -8.63 12.97
N THR A 181 9.38 -9.71 13.19
CA THR A 181 10.84 -9.66 13.22
C THR A 181 11.49 -9.97 11.87
N ARG A 182 10.67 -10.33 10.87
CA ARG A 182 11.11 -10.66 9.51
C ARG A 182 10.97 -9.47 8.58
N GLY A 183 11.87 -9.44 7.60
CA GLY A 183 11.90 -8.42 6.56
C GLY A 183 12.80 -7.24 6.88
N VAL A 184 12.78 -6.28 5.97
CA VAL A 184 13.54 -5.03 6.04
C VAL A 184 12.65 -3.87 5.59
N PRO A 185 12.88 -2.64 6.10
CA PRO A 185 12.18 -1.47 5.56
C PRO A 185 12.45 -1.36 4.07
N ALA A 186 11.41 -1.17 3.28
CA ALA A 186 11.51 -1.21 1.82
C ALA A 186 12.58 -0.23 1.27
N HIS A 187 12.67 0.98 1.84
CA HIS A 187 13.66 2.00 1.45
C HIS A 187 15.13 1.59 1.64
N THR A 188 15.41 0.57 2.47
CA THR A 188 16.78 0.11 2.76
C THR A 188 17.31 -0.91 1.76
N ILE A 189 16.46 -1.41 0.85
CA ILE A 189 16.83 -2.41 -0.14
C ILE A 189 17.81 -1.79 -1.14
N SER A 190 19.05 -2.28 -1.10
CA SER A 190 20.16 -1.69 -1.86
C SER A 190 19.90 -1.70 -3.37
N GLY A 191 20.03 -0.52 -3.99
CA GLY A 191 19.83 -0.33 -5.43
C GLY A 191 18.40 0.05 -5.83
N ALA A 192 17.44 -0.04 -4.91
CA ALA A 192 16.08 0.44 -5.13
C ALA A 192 15.98 1.95 -4.86
N GLU A 193 15.29 2.69 -5.72
CA GLU A 193 14.89 4.08 -5.48
C GLU A 193 13.76 4.12 -4.44
N PHE A 194 13.86 4.96 -3.40
CA PHE A 194 12.70 5.32 -2.58
C PHE A 194 12.26 6.73 -2.98
N GLY A 195 11.12 6.83 -3.67
CA GLY A 195 10.75 8.04 -4.41
C GLY A 195 9.27 8.38 -4.37
N SER A 196 8.93 9.46 -5.08
CA SER A 196 7.57 9.97 -5.20
C SER A 196 6.80 9.25 -6.31
N PHE A 197 5.59 8.78 -6.01
CA PHE A 197 4.64 8.36 -7.03
C PHE A 197 4.18 9.55 -7.88
N LEU A 198 3.98 10.73 -7.27
CA LEU A 198 3.51 11.93 -7.98
C LEU A 198 4.46 12.34 -9.11
N ASP A 199 5.78 12.18 -8.90
CA ASP A 199 6.81 12.40 -9.93
C ASP A 199 6.79 11.37 -11.07
N LYS A 200 6.39 10.12 -10.78
CA LYS A 200 6.40 9.02 -11.74
C LYS A 200 5.08 8.82 -12.46
N GLN A 201 3.96 9.25 -11.87
CA GLN A 201 2.60 8.94 -12.31
C GLN A 201 2.41 9.19 -13.81
N SER A 202 2.74 10.40 -14.28
CA SER A 202 2.52 10.77 -15.67
C SER A 202 3.36 9.93 -16.64
N GLN A 203 4.59 9.57 -16.26
CA GLN A 203 5.44 8.70 -17.07
C GLN A 203 4.89 7.27 -17.13
N TRP A 204 4.42 6.73 -16.00
CA TRP A 204 3.87 5.38 -15.92
C TRP A 204 2.57 5.26 -16.73
N GLU A 205 1.71 6.27 -16.66
CA GLU A 205 0.50 6.36 -17.47
C GLU A 205 0.82 6.41 -18.97
N GLN A 206 1.77 7.27 -19.39
CA GLN A 206 2.20 7.36 -20.79
C GLN A 206 2.81 6.06 -21.32
N ASN A 207 3.52 5.32 -20.46
CA ASN A 207 4.07 4.00 -20.79
C ASN A 207 3.02 2.90 -20.76
N GLY A 208 1.80 3.17 -20.30
CA GLY A 208 0.71 2.23 -20.24
C GLY A 208 0.80 1.22 -19.11
N VAL A 209 1.48 1.56 -18.00
CA VAL A 209 1.59 0.70 -16.81
C VAL A 209 0.21 0.29 -16.30
N PHE A 210 -0.75 1.22 -16.27
CA PHE A 210 -2.09 1.00 -15.71
C PHE A 210 -3.13 0.47 -16.72
N LYS A 211 -2.73 0.06 -17.92
CA LYS A 211 -3.67 -0.32 -18.99
C LYS A 211 -4.60 -1.48 -18.63
N SER A 212 -4.13 -2.39 -17.78
CA SER A 212 -4.90 -3.54 -17.30
C SER A 212 -5.47 -3.32 -15.90
N SER A 213 -5.21 -2.15 -15.30
CA SER A 213 -5.60 -1.81 -13.96
C SER A 213 -6.99 -1.16 -13.92
N ASN A 214 -7.63 -1.23 -12.76
CA ASN A 214 -8.82 -0.43 -12.49
C ASN A 214 -8.37 1.00 -12.13
N ASN A 215 -8.64 1.97 -13.02
CA ASN A 215 -8.22 3.36 -12.81
C ASN A 215 -8.67 3.93 -11.45
N THR A 216 -9.87 3.60 -10.98
CA THR A 216 -10.35 4.06 -9.67
C THR A 216 -9.46 3.52 -8.56
N ALA A 217 -9.11 2.23 -8.60
CA ALA A 217 -8.21 1.64 -7.60
C ALA A 217 -6.79 2.24 -7.61
N ILE A 218 -6.30 2.74 -8.76
CA ILE A 218 -4.97 3.35 -8.87
C ILE A 218 -4.93 4.75 -8.22
N PHE A 219 -5.98 5.55 -8.44
CA PHE A 219 -5.97 6.98 -8.11
C PHE A 219 -6.79 7.34 -6.89
N ASP A 220 -7.74 6.48 -6.49
CA ASP A 220 -8.55 6.63 -5.29
C ASP A 220 -8.18 5.53 -4.26
N PRO A 221 -7.31 5.83 -3.29
CA PRO A 221 -6.92 4.84 -2.29
C PRO A 221 -8.09 4.36 -1.43
N TYR A 222 -9.15 5.15 -1.27
CA TYR A 222 -10.29 4.81 -0.39
C TYR A 222 -11.29 3.87 -1.08
N SER A 223 -11.27 3.78 -2.41
CA SER A 223 -12.13 2.87 -3.17
C SER A 223 -11.66 1.40 -3.19
N VAL A 224 -10.37 1.16 -2.93
CA VAL A 224 -9.71 -0.12 -3.21
C VAL A 224 -10.33 -1.28 -2.43
N SER A 225 -10.64 -1.04 -1.15
CA SER A 225 -11.30 -2.02 -0.26
C SER A 225 -12.62 -2.50 -0.87
N GLU A 226 -13.51 -1.58 -1.27
CA GLU A 226 -14.80 -1.90 -1.86
C GLU A 226 -14.67 -2.59 -3.22
N LEU A 227 -13.67 -2.21 -4.01
CA LEU A 227 -13.40 -2.82 -5.32
C LEU A 227 -12.86 -4.25 -5.18
N GLY A 228 -12.07 -4.53 -4.15
CA GLY A 228 -11.42 -5.81 -3.88
C GLY A 228 -10.30 -6.17 -4.85
N THR A 229 -9.84 -5.23 -5.69
CA THR A 229 -8.82 -5.47 -6.72
C THR A 229 -8.27 -4.16 -7.28
N TRP A 230 -6.97 -4.16 -7.63
CA TRP A 230 -6.35 -3.10 -8.44
C TRP A 230 -6.49 -3.31 -9.94
N TRP A 231 -7.03 -4.45 -10.37
CA TRP A 231 -7.09 -4.85 -11.77
C TRP A 231 -8.46 -4.61 -12.37
N ASP A 232 -8.48 -4.30 -13.66
CA ASP A 232 -9.75 -4.27 -14.39
C ASP A 232 -10.29 -5.69 -14.48
N LYS A 233 -11.48 -5.86 -13.89
CA LYS A 233 -12.20 -7.13 -13.85
C LYS A 233 -12.54 -7.66 -15.23
N SER A 234 -12.53 -6.84 -16.27
CA SER A 234 -12.80 -7.25 -17.66
C SER A 234 -11.61 -7.97 -18.31
N THR A 235 -10.40 -7.85 -17.74
CA THR A 235 -9.19 -8.44 -18.32
C THR A 235 -9.21 -9.96 -18.24
N ILE A 236 -8.66 -10.61 -19.28
CA ILE A 236 -8.54 -12.07 -19.33
C ILE A 236 -7.70 -12.58 -18.16
N ASP A 237 -6.65 -11.85 -17.80
CA ASP A 237 -5.75 -12.19 -16.71
C ASP A 237 -6.47 -12.27 -15.35
N TYR A 238 -7.23 -11.22 -15.01
CA TYR A 238 -8.06 -11.20 -13.82
C TYR A 238 -9.08 -12.36 -13.78
N GLN A 239 -9.72 -12.66 -14.93
CA GLN A 239 -10.66 -13.77 -15.00
C GLN A 239 -9.99 -15.13 -14.76
N PHE A 240 -8.76 -15.33 -15.26
CA PHE A 240 -7.98 -16.52 -14.99
C PHE A 240 -7.53 -16.61 -13.52
N ALA A 241 -7.06 -15.50 -12.94
CA ALA A 241 -6.70 -15.43 -11.52
C ALA A 241 -7.88 -15.85 -10.61
N ARG A 242 -9.10 -15.39 -10.94
CA ARG A 242 -10.32 -15.80 -10.23
C ARG A 242 -10.61 -17.29 -10.35
N ILE A 243 -10.47 -17.86 -11.55
CA ILE A 243 -10.67 -19.30 -11.75
C ILE A 243 -9.65 -20.11 -10.94
N ARG A 244 -8.39 -19.66 -10.91
CA ARG A 244 -7.32 -20.32 -10.15
C ARG A 244 -7.64 -20.38 -8.66
N LEU A 245 -8.14 -19.28 -8.08
CA LEU A 245 -8.59 -19.25 -6.69
C LEU A 245 -9.77 -20.20 -6.46
N LEU A 246 -10.79 -20.19 -7.33
CA LEU A 246 -11.95 -21.08 -7.22
C LEU A 246 -11.59 -22.56 -7.29
N LEU A 247 -10.60 -22.92 -8.12
CA LEU A 247 -10.15 -24.30 -8.28
C LEU A 247 -9.19 -24.76 -7.18
N ASN A 248 -8.94 -23.92 -6.17
CA ASN A 248 -7.97 -24.15 -5.11
C ASN A 248 -6.58 -24.55 -5.64
N TRP A 249 -6.22 -24.09 -6.85
CA TRP A 249 -4.85 -24.18 -7.38
C TRP A 249 -3.98 -23.10 -6.73
N ARG A 250 -4.04 -23.07 -5.40
CA ARG A 250 -3.21 -22.26 -4.52
C ARG A 250 -1.81 -22.85 -4.56
N ASP A 251 -0.81 -21.99 -4.52
CA ASP A 251 0.59 -22.44 -4.42
C ASP A 251 0.70 -23.42 -3.24
N GLN A 252 1.08 -24.67 -3.54
CA GLN A 252 1.23 -25.70 -2.52
C GLN A 252 2.28 -25.22 -1.51
N GLY A 253 1.85 -24.83 -0.30
CA GLY A 253 2.77 -24.40 0.75
C GLY A 253 2.14 -23.86 2.01
N HIS A 254 1.00 -23.14 1.99
CA HIS A 254 0.66 -22.28 3.13
C HIS A 254 -0.86 -22.09 3.35
N ASP A 255 -1.53 -23.15 3.82
CA ASP A 255 -2.95 -23.17 4.18
C ASP A 255 -3.19 -22.62 5.61
N GLU A 256 -3.28 -21.29 5.79
CA GLU A 256 -3.96 -20.68 6.96
C GLU A 256 -4.66 -19.33 6.65
N LEU A 257 -4.90 -18.99 5.37
CA LEU A 257 -5.33 -17.64 4.97
C LEU A 257 -6.80 -17.49 4.53
N VAL A 258 -7.70 -18.41 4.88
CA VAL A 258 -9.14 -18.13 4.87
C VAL A 258 -9.77 -18.92 6.01
N GLY A 259 -10.05 -18.25 7.12
CA GLY A 259 -10.92 -18.78 8.16
C GLY A 259 -12.32 -19.02 7.60
N GLU A 260 -13.00 -20.03 8.13
CA GLU A 260 -14.41 -20.35 7.88
C GLU A 260 -15.36 -19.17 8.15
#